data_AF-A0A8T4X368-F1
#
_entry.id   AF-A0A8T4X368-F1
#
_cell.length_a   1.000
_cell.length_b   1.000
_cell.length_c   1.000
_cell.angle_alpha   90.00
_cell.angle_beta   90.00
_cell.angle_gamma   90.00
#
_symmetry.space_group_name_H-M   'P 1'
#
loop_
_entity.id
_entity.type
_entity.pdbx_description
1 polymer ?
#
loop_
_entity_poly.entity_id
_entity_poly.type
_entity_poly.pdbx_seq_one_letter_code
_entity_poly.pdbx_strand_id
1 'polypeptide(L)' 'MPFKIRYKFNDDPKIYHCVVSYSQYRNFCGLPIIEECKIIKGNEITTKKSLDEIQRALDLAYQKDTSHIRKLAENF' A
#
# COMPACT_ATOMS: atom_id res chain seq x y z
N MET A 1 -5.95 5.57 -16.34
CA MET A 1 -5.06 6.64 -15.85
C MET A 1 -4.66 6.33 -14.42
N PRO A 2 -3.38 6.44 -14.06
CA PRO A 2 -2.97 6.28 -12.67
C PRO A 2 -3.43 7.48 -11.84
N PHE A 3 -3.56 7.26 -10.54
CA PHE A 3 -3.97 8.28 -9.59
C PHE A 3 -3.20 8.11 -8.28
N LYS A 4 -3.01 9.20 -7.57
CA LYS A 4 -2.34 9.19 -6.27
C LYS A 4 -3.35 8.85 -5.18
N ILE A 5 -2.99 7.87 -4.37
CA ILE A 5 -3.72 7.47 -3.18
C ILE A 5 -2.90 7.85 -1.94
N ARG A 6 -3.59 8.20 -0.85
CA ARG A 6 -3.03 8.14 0.49
C ARG A 6 -3.49 6.84 1.13
N TYR A 7 -2.61 6.23 1.90
CA TYR A 7 -2.96 5.06 2.69
C TYR A 7 -2.27 5.10 4.04
N LYS A 8 -2.86 4.39 4.99
CA LYS A 8 -2.35 4.23 6.35
C LYS A 8 -2.41 2.76 6.73
N PHE A 9 -1.39 2.27 7.43
CA PHE A 9 -1.38 0.92 7.95
C PHE A 9 -2.02 0.87 9.34
N ASN A 10 -2.68 -0.24 9.68
CA ASN A 10 -3.26 -0.45 11.02
C ASN A 10 -2.18 -0.44 12.12
N ASP A 11 -0.98 -0.93 11.80
CA ASP A 11 0.15 -1.05 12.72
C ASP A 11 1.07 0.21 12.70
N ASP A 12 0.80 1.21 11.85
CA ASP A 12 1.67 2.39 11.73
C ASP A 12 0.88 3.71 11.68
N PRO A 13 1.18 4.69 12.55
CA PRO A 13 0.50 5.98 12.51
C PRO A 13 0.88 6.84 11.29
N LYS A 14 1.93 6.47 10.54
CA LYS A 14 2.38 7.24 9.38
C LYS A 14 1.42 7.09 8.21
N ILE A 15 1.18 8.22 7.55
CA ILE A 15 0.41 8.29 6.31
C ILE A 15 1.39 8.22 5.15
N TYR A 16 1.14 7.30 4.24
CA TYR A 16 1.92 7.10 3.03
C TYR A 16 1.11 7.52 1.81
N HIS A 17 1.81 7.75 0.71
CA HIS A 17 1.21 8.11 -0.56
C HIS A 17 1.92 7.41 -1.71
N CYS A 18 1.15 6.85 -2.63
CA CYS A 18 1.70 6.21 -3.83
C CYS A 18 0.77 6.44 -5.03
N VAL A 19 1.33 6.30 -6.22
CA VAL A 19 0.60 6.41 -7.48
C VAL A 19 0.27 5.02 -7.97
N VAL A 20 -1.01 4.75 -8.16
CA VAL A 20 -1.51 3.41 -8.50
C VAL A 20 -2.48 3.47 -9.67
N SER A 21 -2.58 2.36 -10.38
CA SER A 21 -3.67 2.13 -11.32
C SER A 21 -4.91 1.59 -10.60
N TYR A 22 -6.08 1.66 -11.23
CA TYR A 22 -7.34 1.19 -10.63
C TYR A 22 -7.29 -0.27 -10.16
N SER A 23 -6.66 -1.15 -10.94
CA SER A 23 -6.43 -2.56 -10.59
C SER A 23 -5.53 -2.72 -9.37
N GLN A 24 -4.41 -2.00 -9.33
CA GLN A 24 -3.50 -2.01 -8.18
C GLN A 24 -4.15 -1.43 -6.92
N TYR A 25 -4.92 -0.35 -7.06
CA TYR A 25 -5.70 0.23 -5.96
C TYR A 25 -6.65 -0.79 -5.34
N ARG A 26 -7.42 -1.51 -6.15
CA ARG A 26 -8.33 -2.56 -5.67
C ARG A 26 -7.61 -3.66 -4.90
N ASN A 27 -6.47 -4.13 -5.40
CA ASN A 27 -5.67 -5.13 -4.71
C ASN A 27 -5.06 -4.58 -3.41
N PHE A 28 -4.50 -3.38 -3.45
CA PHE A 28 -3.82 -2.75 -2.33
C PHE A 28 -4.79 -2.38 -1.20
N CYS A 29 -5.93 -1.77 -1.53
CA CYS A 29 -6.99 -1.43 -0.59
C CYS A 29 -7.69 -2.68 -0.02
N GLY A 30 -7.52 -3.85 -0.63
CA GLY A 30 -8.04 -5.12 -0.13
C GLY A 30 -7.14 -5.78 0.93
N LEU A 31 -5.96 -5.23 1.21
CA LEU A 31 -5.04 -5.81 2.18
C LEU A 31 -5.51 -5.55 3.63
N PRO A 32 -5.51 -6.56 4.51
CA PRO A 32 -6.03 -6.44 5.88
C PRO A 32 -5.18 -5.52 6.77
N ILE A 33 -3.93 -5.25 6.39
CA ILE A 33 -3.03 -4.34 7.09
C ILE A 33 -3.27 -2.87 6.77
N ILE A 34 -4.08 -2.55 5.76
CA ILE A 34 -4.42 -1.17 5.38
C ILE A 34 -5.61 -0.73 6.22
N GLU A 35 -5.42 0.29 7.04
CA GLU A 35 -6.46 0.92 7.86
C GLU A 35 -7.34 1.84 7.01
N GLU A 36 -6.68 2.68 6.21
CA GLU A 36 -7.36 3.68 5.39
C GLU A 36 -6.70 3.74 4.02
N CYS A 37 -7.51 3.82 2.97
CA CYS A 37 -7.04 4.03 1.61
C CYS A 37 -7.97 5.01 0.89
N LYS A 38 -7.45 6.18 0.52
CA LYS A 38 -8.22 7.27 -0.10
C LYS A 38 -7.51 7.81 -1.33
N ILE A 39 -8.26 8.04 -2.39
CA ILE A 39 -7.74 8.71 -3.59
C ILE A 39 -7.63 10.21 -3.27
N ILE A 40 -6.42 10.76 -3.37
CA ILE A 40 -6.16 12.18 -3.05
C ILE A 40 -5.96 13.03 -4.29
N LYS A 41 -5.51 12.44 -5.41
CA LYS A 41 -5.29 13.20 -6.64
C LYS A 41 -5.47 12.32 -7.88
N GLY A 42 -6.34 12.73 -8.79
CA GLY A 42 -6.46 12.16 -10.13
C GLY A 42 -5.46 12.80 -11.11
N ASN A 43 -5.22 12.14 -12.24
CA ASN A 43 -4.35 12.61 -13.33
C ASN A 43 -2.86 12.79 -12.97
N GLU A 44 -2.25 11.79 -12.34
CA GLU A 44 -0.79 11.74 -12.29
C GLU A 44 -0.24 11.17 -13.61
N ILE A 45 0.94 11.62 -14.02
CA ILE A 45 1.62 11.05 -15.19
C ILE A 45 2.32 9.78 -14.71
N THR A 46 2.00 8.63 -15.30
CA THR A 46 2.74 7.39 -15.03
C THR A 46 4.19 7.60 -15.44
N THR A 47 5.08 7.76 -14.46
CA THR A 47 6.52 7.77 -14.72
C THR A 47 7.12 6.48 -14.16
N LYS A 48 8.33 6.09 -14.60
CA LYS A 48 9.05 4.95 -14.00
C LYS A 48 9.13 5.05 -12.47
N LYS A 49 9.23 6.27 -11.95
CA LYS A 49 9.25 6.57 -10.52
C LYS A 49 7.95 6.12 -9.82
N SER A 50 6.80 6.32 -10.45
CA SER A 50 5.49 5.87 -9.94
C SER A 50 5.38 4.35 -9.82
N LEU A 51 5.96 3.60 -10.78
CA LEU A 51 6.02 2.14 -10.72
C LEU A 51 6.89 1.64 -9.57
N ASP A 52 8.04 2.29 -9.34
CA ASP A 52 8.93 1.97 -8.23
C ASP A 52 8.25 2.23 -6.87
N GLU A 53 7.49 3.33 -6.76
CA GLU A 53 6.77 3.69 -5.52
C GLU A 53 5.67 2.68 -5.17
N ILE A 54 4.87 2.22 -6.14
CA ILE A 54 3.86 1.19 -5.84
C ILE A 54 4.49 -0.17 -5.55
N GLN A 55 5.59 -0.53 -6.22
CA GLN A 55 6.28 -1.78 -5.92
C GLN A 55 6.84 -1.77 -4.49
N ARG A 56 7.42 -0.64 -4.04
CA ARG A 56 7.85 -0.46 -2.65
C ARG A 56 6.68 -0.45 -1.67
N ALA A 57 5.56 0.19 -2.01
CA ALA A 57 4.39 0.19 -1.16
C ALA A 57 3.83 -1.22 -0.95
N LEU A 58 3.77 -2.02 -2.02
CA LEU A 58 3.39 -3.43 -1.98
C LEU A 58 4.39 -4.27 -1.18
N ASP A 59 5.69 -4.06 -1.37
CA ASP A 59 6.74 -4.78 -0.64
C ASP A 59 6.66 -4.48 0.87
N LEU A 60 6.51 -3.21 1.25
CA LEU A 60 6.30 -2.82 2.65
C LEU A 60 5.03 -3.41 3.24
N ALA A 61 3.94 -3.42 2.48
CA ALA A 61 2.70 -4.05 2.87
C ALA A 61 2.92 -5.56 3.09
N TYR A 62 3.58 -6.24 2.17
CA TYR A 62 3.89 -7.67 2.27
C TYR A 62 4.83 -8.00 3.44
N GLN A 63 5.84 -7.16 3.69
CA GLN A 63 6.75 -7.32 4.84
C GLN A 63 6.01 -7.15 6.17
N LYS A 64 5.10 -6.16 6.28
CA LYS A 64 4.28 -6.00 7.48
C LYS A 64 3.31 -7.16 7.67
N ASP A 65 2.64 -7.60 6.61
CA ASP A 65 1.71 -8.74 6.63
C ASP A 65 2.42 -10.06 7.01
N THR A 66 3.57 -10.35 6.41
CA THR A 66 4.40 -11.50 6.78
C THR A 66 4.97 -11.38 8.19
N SER A 67 5.26 -10.17 8.69
CA SER A 67 5.62 -9.97 10.10
C SER A 67 4.45 -10.27 11.04
N HIS A 68 3.20 -10.01 10.62
CA HIS A 68 2.01 -10.46 11.35
C HIS A 68 1.90 -11.99 11.36
N ILE A 69 2.18 -12.67 10.23
CA ILE A 69 2.20 -14.15 10.15
C ILE A 69 3.31 -14.72 11.05
N ARG A 70 4.49 -14.09 11.06
CA ARG A 70 5.64 -14.57 11.83
C ARG A 70 5.47 -14.39 13.34
N LYS A 71 4.79 -13.32 13.78
CA LYS A 71 4.37 -13.15 15.19
C LYS A 71 3.38 -14.21 15.67
N LEU A 72 2.59 -14.80 14.77
CA LEU A 72 1.71 -15.93 15.11
C LEU A 72 2.50 -17.25 15.30
N ALA A 73 3.63 -17.41 14.63
CA ALA A 73 4.45 -18.62 14.69
C ALA A 73 5.42 -18.66 15.90
N GLU A 74 5.78 -17.50 16.47
CA GLU A 74 6.67 -17.44 17.67
C GLU A 74 5.95 -17.68 19.01
N ASN A 75 4.65 -17.99 18.99
CA ASN A 75 3.87 -18.34 20.19
C ASN A 75 3.62 -19.87 20.34
N PHE A 76 4.43 -20.72 19.70
CA PHE A 76 4.38 -22.18 19.86
C PHE A 76 5.63 -22.76 20.52
#